data_AF-A0A357MM06-F1
#
_entry.id   AF-A0A357MM06-F1
#
_cell.length_a   1.000
_cell.length_b   1.000
_cell.length_c   1.000
_cell.angle_alpha   90.00
_cell.angle_beta   90.00
_cell.angle_gamma   90.00
#
_symmetry.space_group_name_H-M   'P 1'
#
loop_
_entity.id
_entity.type
_entity.pdbx_description
1 polymer ?
#
loop_
_entity_poly.entity_id
_entity_poly.type
_entity_poly.pdbx_seq_one_letter_code
_entity_poly.pdbx_strand_id
1 'polypeptide(L)'
;MLSETIIMSDKSDEDGEGSVALKTRPKTKRPPLYKVLLLNDDYTPMEFVVHVLERFFGMNHAQAFELMLVVHKKGVAVVGVFAHEIAETK
;
A
#
# COMPACT_ATOMS: atom_id res chain seq x y z
N MET A 1 59.25 -14.28 45.04
CA MET A 1 58.39 -13.77 43.95
C MET A 1 57.37 -14.85 43.66
N LEU A 2 56.15 -14.62 44.18
CA LEU A 2 54.85 -15.25 43.88
C LEU A 2 54.71 -16.77 44.20
N SER A 3 54.33 -17.20 45.42
CA SER A 3 52.99 -17.20 46.09
C SER A 3 51.92 -17.94 45.28
N GLU A 4 51.59 -19.22 45.59
CA GLU A 4 50.63 -19.75 46.60
C GLU A 4 49.36 -20.29 45.89
N THR A 5 49.10 -21.61 45.92
CA THR A 5 48.13 -22.31 46.82
C THR A 5 46.70 -22.31 46.21
N ILE A 6 46.22 -23.40 45.60
CA ILE A 6 45.54 -24.60 46.17
C ILE A 6 44.02 -24.39 46.47
N ILE A 7 43.22 -25.26 45.83
CA ILE A 7 41.92 -25.88 46.22
C ILE A 7 40.57 -25.14 46.04
N MET A 8 39.75 -25.83 45.24
CA MET A 8 38.28 -26.04 45.14
C MET A 8 37.33 -25.27 46.08
N SER A 9 36.24 -24.74 45.51
CA SER A 9 34.89 -24.81 46.08
C SER A 9 33.83 -24.46 45.03
N ASP A 10 32.78 -25.29 44.98
CA ASP A 10 31.48 -25.04 44.37
C ASP A 10 30.90 -23.69 44.85
N LYS A 11 30.41 -22.86 43.91
CA LYS A 11 29.58 -21.69 44.23
C LYS A 11 28.63 -21.39 43.08
N SER A 12 27.36 -21.64 43.36
CA SER A 12 26.18 -21.14 42.67
C SER A 12 26.20 -19.62 42.61
N ASP A 13 26.11 -19.04 41.41
CA ASP A 13 25.64 -17.67 41.22
C ASP A 13 24.50 -17.70 40.20
N GLU A 14 23.28 -17.57 40.75
CA GLU A 14 22.08 -17.17 40.05
C GLU A 14 22.30 -15.79 39.42
N ASP A 15 22.76 -15.75 38.17
CA ASP A 15 22.57 -14.56 37.34
C ASP A 15 21.20 -14.66 36.67
N GLY A 16 20.22 -14.14 37.40
CA GLY A 16 18.90 -13.79 36.89
C GLY A 16 19.01 -12.71 35.82
N GLU A 17 19.48 -13.09 34.63
CA GLU A 17 19.36 -12.24 33.44
C GLU A 17 17.93 -12.40 32.91
N GLY A 18 17.01 -11.67 33.54
CA GLY A 18 15.66 -11.49 33.05
C GLY A 18 15.71 -10.84 31.68
N SER A 19 15.77 -11.66 30.63
CA SER A 19 15.72 -11.21 29.24
C SER A 19 14.42 -10.43 29.05
N VAL A 20 14.51 -9.10 28.95
CA VAL A 20 13.35 -8.27 28.65
C VAL A 20 12.93 -8.57 27.21
N ALA A 21 11.93 -9.43 27.06
CA ALA A 21 11.34 -9.74 25.77
C ALA A 21 10.66 -8.48 25.21
N LEU A 22 11.33 -7.78 24.29
CA LEU A 22 10.72 -6.71 23.52
C LEU A 22 9.61 -7.31 22.65
N LYS A 23 8.35 -7.04 22.99
CA LYS A 23 7.21 -7.38 22.11
C LYS A 23 7.45 -6.75 20.74
N THR A 24 7.59 -7.60 19.72
CA THR A 24 7.72 -7.15 18.33
C THR A 24 6.51 -6.29 17.96
N ARG A 25 6.75 -5.06 17.50
CA ARG A 25 5.68 -4.20 16.97
C ARG A 25 4.98 -4.95 15.81
N PRO A 26 3.65 -5.13 15.86
CA PRO A 26 2.95 -5.78 14.77
C PRO A 26 3.16 -5.01 13.47
N LYS A 27 3.58 -5.70 12.40
CA LYS A 27 3.70 -5.10 11.07
C LYS A 27 2.30 -4.85 10.54
N THR A 28 1.93 -3.60 10.35
CA THR A 28 0.66 -3.24 9.71
C THR A 28 0.71 -3.63 8.23
N LYS A 29 -0.32 -4.34 7.75
CA LYS A 29 -0.45 -4.68 6.34
C LYS A 29 -0.78 -3.40 5.56
N ARG A 30 -0.10 -3.18 4.44
CA ARG A 30 -0.46 -2.09 3.53
C ARG A 30 -1.90 -2.30 3.01
N PRO A 31 -2.72 -1.24 2.91
CA PRO A 31 -4.08 -1.37 2.38
C PRO A 31 -4.07 -1.99 0.98
N PRO A 32 -5.02 -2.89 0.67
CA PRO A 32 -5.18 -3.38 -0.70
C PRO A 32 -5.54 -2.23 -1.65
N LEU A 33 -4.92 -2.24 -2.83
CA LEU A 33 -5.18 -1.28 -3.89
C LEU A 33 -6.23 -1.83 -4.87
N TYR A 34 -7.11 -0.94 -5.34
CA TYR A 34 -8.24 -1.22 -6.23
C TYR A 34 -8.10 -0.41 -7.51
N LYS A 35 -8.45 -1.04 -8.64
CA LYS A 35 -8.52 -0.37 -9.93
C LYS A 35 -9.90 0.23 -10.11
N VAL A 36 -9.96 1.52 -10.44
CA VAL A 36 -11.19 2.16 -10.94
C VAL A 36 -11.21 1.97 -12.45
N LEU A 37 -12.28 1.36 -12.95
CA LEU A 37 -12.46 1.04 -14.36
C LEU A 37 -13.50 1.96 -14.97
N LEU A 38 -13.25 2.45 -16.17
CA LEU A 38 -14.25 3.11 -17.00
C LEU A 38 -14.66 2.17 -18.11
N LEU A 39 -15.96 1.90 -18.22
CA LEU A 39 -16.57 1.02 -19.20
C LEU A 39 -17.19 1.84 -20.33
N ASN A 40 -17.12 1.32 -21.55
CA ASN A 40 -17.79 1.90 -22.70
C ASN A 40 -19.29 1.61 -22.69
N ASP A 41 -20.06 2.52 -23.26
CA ASP A 41 -21.48 2.38 -23.56
C ASP A 41 -21.84 3.21 -24.81
N ASP A 42 -23.04 3.01 -25.37
CA ASP A 42 -23.47 3.62 -26.63
C ASP A 42 -24.28 4.93 -26.46
N TYR A 43 -24.42 5.44 -25.24
CA TYR A 43 -25.31 6.57 -24.93
C TYR A 43 -24.58 7.77 -24.34
N THR A 44 -23.52 7.54 -23.57
CA THR A 44 -22.77 8.61 -22.90
C THR A 44 -21.94 9.40 -23.93
N PRO A 45 -22.15 10.72 -24.08
CA PRO A 45 -21.38 11.52 -25.03
C PRO A 45 -19.88 11.56 -24.71
N MET A 46 -19.02 11.55 -25.73
CA MET A 46 -17.56 11.59 -25.57
C MET A 46 -17.08 12.81 -24.77
N GLU A 47 -17.61 14.00 -25.06
CA GLU A 47 -17.31 15.25 -24.34
C GLU A 47 -17.66 15.15 -22.84
N PHE A 48 -18.75 14.45 -22.51
CA PHE A 48 -19.14 14.25 -21.11
C PHE A 48 -18.12 13.38 -20.37
N VAL A 49 -17.65 12.30 -21.02
CA VAL A 49 -16.61 11.43 -20.45
C VAL A 49 -15.32 12.21 -20.21
N VAL A 50 -14.89 13.03 -21.17
CA VAL A 50 -13.69 13.88 -21.03
C VAL A 50 -13.85 14.83 -19.84
N HIS A 51 -14.98 15.53 -19.73
CA HIS A 51 -15.26 16.41 -18.58
C HIS A 51 -15.22 15.66 -17.24
N VAL A 52 -15.76 14.44 -17.16
CA VAL A 52 -15.70 13.61 -15.94
C VAL A 52 -14.25 13.28 -15.56
N LEU A 53 -13.44 12.88 -16.53
CA LEU A 53 -12.03 12.56 -16.32
C LEU A 53 -11.21 13.77 -15.85
N GLU A 54 -11.45 14.94 -16.44
CA GLU A 54 -10.83 16.21 -16.01
C GLU A 54 -11.26 16.57 -14.58
N ARG A 55 -12.57 16.59 -14.31
CA ARG A 55 -13.11 17.09 -13.04
C ARG A 55 -12.80 16.18 -11.85
N PHE A 56 -12.90 14.86 -12.02
CA PHE A 56 -12.82 13.92 -10.90
C PHE A 56 -11.47 13.22 -10.80
N PHE A 57 -10.73 13.09 -11.89
CA PHE A 57 -9.42 12.44 -11.89
C PHE A 57 -8.27 13.42 -12.11
N GLY A 58 -8.55 14.71 -12.32
CA GLY A 58 -7.54 15.76 -12.44
C GLY A 58 -6.68 15.61 -13.69
N MET A 59 -7.16 14.87 -14.69
CA MET A 59 -6.48 14.72 -15.96
C MET A 59 -6.51 16.05 -16.71
N ASN A 60 -5.44 16.35 -17.46
CA ASN A 60 -5.55 17.41 -18.46
C ASN A 60 -6.36 16.92 -19.67
N HIS A 61 -6.79 17.86 -20.52
CA HIS A 61 -7.64 17.56 -21.66
C HIS A 61 -7.09 16.48 -22.60
N ALA A 62 -5.80 16.56 -22.94
CA ALA A 62 -5.19 15.60 -23.85
C ALA A 62 -5.18 14.17 -23.26
N GLN A 63 -4.88 14.04 -21.97
CA GLN A 63 -4.91 12.76 -21.24
C GLN A 63 -6.34 12.20 -21.17
N ALA A 64 -7.31 13.03 -20.82
CA ALA A 64 -8.71 12.64 -20.73
C ALA A 64 -9.27 12.19 -22.09
N PHE A 65 -8.97 12.93 -23.15
CA PHE A 65 -9.37 12.60 -24.51
C PHE A 65 -8.74 11.29 -24.99
N GLU A 66 -7.45 11.08 -24.76
CA GLU A 66 -6.77 9.83 -25.10
C GLU A 66 -7.39 8.63 -24.37
N LEU A 67 -7.60 8.73 -23.06
CA LEU A 67 -8.18 7.65 -22.27
C LEU A 67 -9.63 7.36 -22.68
N MET A 68 -10.43 8.39 -22.98
CA MET A 68 -11.77 8.24 -23.52
C MET A 68 -11.76 7.44 -24.84
N LEU A 69 -10.86 7.76 -25.78
CA LEU A 69 -10.73 7.00 -27.03
C LEU A 69 -10.35 5.54 -26.79
N VAL A 70 -9.51 5.26 -25.79
CA VAL A 70 -9.15 3.89 -25.41
C VAL A 70 -10.38 3.14 -24.93
N VAL A 71 -11.17 3.73 -24.04
CA VAL A 71 -12.43 3.12 -23.56
C VAL A 71 -13.37 2.87 -24.73
N HIS A 72 -13.60 3.88 -25.57
CA HIS A 72 -14.51 3.76 -26.71
C HIS A 72 -14.13 2.62 -27.67
N LYS A 73 -12.83 2.43 -27.93
CA LYS A 73 -12.34 1.40 -28.87
C LYS A 73 -12.21 0.01 -28.23
N LYS A 74 -11.89 -0.07 -26.94
CA LYS A 74 -11.54 -1.34 -26.26
C LYS A 74 -12.60 -1.83 -25.28
N GLY A 75 -13.64 -1.05 -25.02
CA GLY A 75 -14.73 -1.37 -24.10
C GLY A 75 -14.43 -1.07 -22.63
N VAL A 76 -13.17 -1.00 -22.22
CA VAL A 76 -12.77 -0.73 -20.83
C VAL A 76 -11.37 -0.16 -20.73
N ALA A 77 -11.12 0.72 -19.75
CA ALA A 77 -9.79 1.14 -19.34
C ALA A 77 -9.68 1.33 -17.83
N VAL A 78 -8.45 1.26 -17.30
CA VAL A 78 -8.15 1.63 -15.91
C VAL A 78 -7.95 3.14 -15.86
N VAL A 79 -8.75 3.84 -15.07
CA VAL A 79 -8.64 5.29 -14.86
C VAL A 79 -7.60 5.60 -13.79
N GLY A 80 -7.53 4.77 -12.74
CA GLY A 80 -6.58 4.95 -11.64
C GLY A 80 -6.56 3.76 -10.68
N VAL A 81 -5.61 3.80 -9.75
CA VAL A 81 -5.41 2.77 -8.72
C VAL A 81 -5.37 3.44 -7.36
N PHE A 82 -6.30 3.08 -6.47
CA PHE A 82 -6.50 3.76 -5.18
C PHE A 82 -6.72 2.77 -4.04
N ALA A 83 -6.63 3.23 -2.80
CA ALA A 83 -7.15 2.47 -1.65
C ALA A 83 -8.67 2.35 -1.76
N HIS A 84 -9.26 1.32 -1.12
CA HIS A 84 -10.69 1.01 -1.23
C HIS A 84 -11.62 2.22 -1.05
N GLU A 85 -11.45 2.97 0.04
CA GLU A 85 -12.31 4.11 0.40
C GLU A 85 -12.26 5.24 -0.66
N ILE A 86 -11.10 5.41 -1.30
CA ILE A 86 -10.93 6.39 -2.38
C ILE A 86 -11.50 5.84 -3.69
N ALA A 87 -11.28 4.55 -3.98
CA ALA A 87 -11.80 3.91 -5.19
C ALA A 87 -13.33 3.85 -5.20
N GLU A 88 -13.97 3.64 -4.06
CA GLU A 88 -15.43 3.61 -3.92
C GLU A 88 -16.08 4.99 -4.11
N THR A 89 -15.34 6.06 -3.78
CA THR A 89 -15.83 7.45 -3.87
C THR A 89 -15.51 8.13 -5.20
N LYS A 90 -14.72 7.49 -6.07
CA LYS A 90 -14.33 7.99 -7.40
C LYS A 90 -15.17 7.35 -8.49
#